data_AF-A0A4Q5QX08-F1
#
_entry.id   AF-A0A4Q5QX08-F1
#
_cell.length_a   1.000
_cell.length_b   1.000
_cell.length_c   1.000
_cell.angle_alpha   90.00
_cell.angle_beta   90.00
_cell.angle_gamma   90.00
#
_symmetry.space_group_name_H-M   'P 1'
#
loop_
_entity.id
_entity.type
_entity.pdbx_description
1 polymer ?
#
loop_
_entity_poly.entity_id
_entity_poly.type
_entity_poly.pdbx_seq_one_letter_code
_entity_poly.pdbx_strand_id
1 'polypeptide(L)'
;MKIPPMPNGAAWKDTEGNAINAHGGGLMLHDGVYYWFGEIKKGRTWLVPDQQWEDYRVPAGGVSCYSSSDLKTWKNEGVALPSVTGDPTHDLDTSKVIERPKVVYNKHTKKFVMWMHVDANDYSYSQAGVAVSDHPAGPYRYLGSVKPNGQMSRDMTLYKDEDERVYLIYASESNKTMHVCLLSDDYLSPTTTYTRITSAAIREAPAVFKYKKKYYLIT
;
A
#
# COMPACT_ATOMS: atom_id res chain seq x y z
N MET A 1 -34.04 11.38 -4.91
CA MET A 1 -33.42 10.93 -3.65
C MET A 1 -32.11 11.69 -3.48
N LYS A 2 -31.98 12.58 -2.48
CA LYS A 2 -30.74 13.33 -2.24
C LYS A 2 -29.71 12.37 -1.65
N ILE A 3 -28.55 12.26 -2.29
CA ILE A 3 -27.43 11.45 -1.80
C ILE A 3 -26.85 12.15 -0.56
N PRO A 4 -26.79 11.51 0.62
CA PRO A 4 -26.13 12.10 1.77
C PRO A 4 -24.64 12.30 1.47
N PRO A 5 -24.04 13.43 1.89
CA PRO A 5 -22.63 13.71 1.65
C PRO A 5 -21.74 12.68 2.35
N MET A 6 -20.60 12.36 1.74
CA MET A 6 -19.58 11.53 2.38
C MET A 6 -18.96 12.30 3.56
N PRO A 7 -18.77 11.66 4.73
CA PRO A 7 -18.19 12.32 5.90
C PRO A 7 -16.68 12.52 5.71
N ASN A 8 -16.28 13.63 5.10
CA ASN A 8 -14.87 14.02 5.04
C ASN A 8 -14.41 14.50 6.42
N GLY A 9 -13.31 13.93 6.94
CA GLY A 9 -12.69 14.35 8.21
C GLY A 9 -13.41 13.85 9.48
N ALA A 10 -14.53 13.14 9.35
CA ALA A 10 -15.22 12.49 10.45
C ALA A 10 -15.09 10.95 10.34
N ALA A 11 -15.35 10.24 11.44
CA ALA A 11 -15.31 8.79 11.44
C ALA A 11 -16.33 8.21 10.45
N TRP A 12 -15.85 7.49 9.45
CA TRP A 12 -16.69 6.72 8.54
C TRP A 12 -16.87 5.31 9.11
N LYS A 13 -18.12 4.90 9.26
CA LYS A 13 -18.47 3.57 9.78
C LYS A 13 -18.75 2.57 8.66
N ASP A 14 -18.36 1.33 8.88
CA ASP A 14 -18.74 0.19 8.05
C ASP A 14 -20.19 -0.26 8.31
N THR A 15 -20.65 -1.28 7.58
CA THR A 15 -22.00 -1.85 7.71
C THR A 15 -22.32 -2.44 9.08
N GLU A 16 -21.31 -2.68 9.91
CA GLU A 16 -21.44 -3.21 11.27
C GLU A 16 -21.38 -2.08 12.32
N GLY A 17 -21.21 -0.82 11.88
CA GLY A 17 -21.14 0.35 12.75
C GLY A 17 -19.75 0.61 13.35
N ASN A 18 -18.75 -0.16 12.96
CA ASN A 18 -17.36 0.02 13.39
C ASN A 18 -16.68 1.10 12.54
N ALA A 19 -15.73 1.84 13.12
CA ALA A 19 -14.93 2.78 12.34
C ALA A 19 -14.07 2.04 11.32
N ILE A 20 -14.03 2.51 10.08
CA ILE A 20 -13.16 1.98 9.02
C ILE A 20 -11.70 2.24 9.40
N ASN A 21 -10.89 1.18 9.42
CA ASN A 21 -9.47 1.22 9.75
C ASN A 21 -8.67 0.71 8.54
N ALA A 22 -8.46 1.59 7.55
CA ALA A 22 -7.80 1.31 6.29
C ALA A 22 -6.97 2.52 5.83
N HIS A 23 -5.87 2.80 6.55
CA HIS A 23 -5.05 3.99 6.34
C HIS A 23 -4.03 3.83 5.20
N GLY A 24 -3.56 4.94 4.61
CA GLY A 24 -2.50 4.95 3.57
C GLY A 24 -2.83 4.18 2.28
N GLY A 25 -4.08 3.74 2.16
CA GLY A 25 -4.51 2.62 1.34
C GLY A 25 -4.61 2.85 -0.16
N GLY A 26 -5.28 1.92 -0.83
CA GLY A 26 -5.64 2.01 -2.24
C GLY A 26 -6.97 1.32 -2.52
N LEU A 27 -7.63 1.78 -3.59
CA LEU A 27 -8.86 1.18 -4.10
C LEU A 27 -8.56 0.36 -5.35
N MET A 28 -9.03 -0.88 -5.36
CA MET A 28 -9.02 -1.74 -6.55
C MET A 28 -10.46 -1.99 -6.97
N LEU A 29 -10.78 -1.74 -8.25
CA LEU A 29 -12.05 -2.17 -8.84
C LEU A 29 -11.87 -3.54 -9.50
N HIS A 30 -12.69 -4.51 -9.13
CA HIS A 30 -12.70 -5.84 -9.73
C HIS A 30 -14.14 -6.34 -9.81
N ASP A 31 -14.58 -6.78 -10.99
CA ASP A 31 -15.92 -7.32 -11.24
C ASP A 31 -17.07 -6.45 -10.69
N GLY A 32 -16.94 -5.13 -10.82
CA GLY A 32 -17.95 -4.16 -10.37
C GLY A 32 -17.93 -3.85 -8.87
N VAL A 33 -17.00 -4.43 -8.11
CA VAL A 33 -16.83 -4.20 -6.68
C VAL A 33 -15.53 -3.45 -6.41
N TYR A 34 -15.61 -2.39 -5.60
CA TYR A 34 -14.46 -1.68 -5.08
C TYR A 34 -13.96 -2.35 -3.81
N TYR A 35 -12.65 -2.60 -3.75
CA TYR A 35 -11.95 -3.13 -2.59
C TYR A 35 -10.98 -2.07 -2.07
N TRP A 36 -11.18 -1.65 -0.82
CA TRP A 36 -10.34 -0.69 -0.12
C TRP A 36 -9.39 -1.42 0.82
N PHE A 37 -8.12 -1.43 0.45
CA PHE A 37 -7.04 -1.96 1.29
C PHE A 37 -6.37 -0.84 2.06
N GLY A 38 -6.02 -1.07 3.31
CA GLY A 38 -5.25 -0.10 4.07
C GLY A 38 -4.63 -0.67 5.33
N GLU A 39 -3.72 0.10 5.89
CA GLU A 39 -3.01 -0.25 7.12
C GLU A 39 -3.99 -0.31 8.28
N ILE A 40 -3.81 -1.32 9.14
CA ILE A 40 -4.52 -1.40 10.41
C ILE A 40 -3.66 -0.70 11.48
N LYS A 41 -4.13 0.44 11.97
CA LYS A 41 -3.51 1.17 13.08
C LYS A 41 -4.33 0.89 14.35
N LYS A 42 -3.79 0.09 15.27
CA LYS A 42 -4.48 -0.27 16.53
C LYS A 42 -3.47 -0.53 17.65
N GLY A 43 -3.68 0.13 18.80
CA GLY A 43 -2.89 -0.08 20.00
C GLY A 43 -2.36 1.22 20.58
N ARG A 44 -1.47 1.10 21.56
CA ARG A 44 -0.80 2.24 22.18
C ARG A 44 0.25 2.80 21.22
N THR A 45 0.23 4.11 21.02
CA THR A 45 1.28 4.81 20.28
C THR A 45 2.53 5.00 21.16
N TRP A 46 3.72 4.88 20.60
CA TRP A 46 4.99 5.23 21.25
C TRP A 46 5.87 6.08 20.34
N LEU A 47 6.76 6.88 20.93
CA LEU A 47 7.81 7.60 20.22
C LEU A 47 9.04 6.68 20.11
N VAL A 48 9.58 6.52 18.91
CA VAL A 48 10.81 5.76 18.69
C VAL A 48 11.99 6.54 19.29
N PRO A 49 12.84 5.92 20.14
CA PRO A 49 13.95 6.61 20.77
C PRO A 49 15.01 7.04 19.75
N ASP A 50 15.80 8.04 20.13
CA ASP A 50 16.98 8.51 19.39
C ASP A 50 16.71 9.05 17.96
N GLN A 51 15.47 9.37 17.65
CA GLN A 51 15.07 10.03 16.39
C GLN A 51 15.17 11.56 16.51
N GLN A 52 15.60 12.22 15.44
CA GLN A 52 15.68 13.69 15.35
C GLN A 52 14.38 14.33 14.84
N TRP A 53 13.27 13.59 14.84
CA TRP A 53 11.97 13.99 14.29
C TRP A 53 10.83 13.24 15.00
N GLU A 54 9.58 13.63 14.75
CA GLU A 54 8.38 13.06 15.38
C GLU A 54 8.06 11.66 14.85
N ASP A 55 8.81 10.67 15.32
CA ASP A 55 8.72 9.31 14.82
C ASP A 55 7.80 8.42 15.69
N TYR A 56 6.49 8.62 15.54
CA TYR A 56 5.50 7.85 16.29
C TYR A 56 5.17 6.52 15.62
N ARG A 57 4.96 5.48 16.43
CA ARG A 57 4.57 4.14 16.01
C ARG A 57 3.38 3.63 16.80
N VAL A 58 2.66 2.71 16.19
CA VAL A 58 1.61 1.87 16.77
C VAL A 58 1.86 0.46 16.25
N PRO A 59 1.49 -0.63 16.96
CA PRO A 59 1.82 -1.96 16.50
C PRO A 59 1.21 -2.19 15.12
N ALA A 60 2.00 -2.71 14.17
CA ALA A 60 1.50 -2.97 12.83
C ALA A 60 0.42 -4.05 12.88
N GLY A 61 -0.81 -3.70 12.49
CA GLY A 61 -1.95 -4.62 12.50
C GLY A 61 -2.09 -5.46 11.24
N GLY A 62 -1.20 -5.28 10.26
CA GLY A 62 -1.35 -5.83 8.91
C GLY A 62 -2.17 -4.92 7.99
N VAL A 63 -2.87 -5.53 7.04
CA VAL A 63 -3.65 -4.83 6.01
C VAL A 63 -5.11 -5.29 6.07
N SER A 64 -6.03 -4.37 6.26
CA SER A 64 -7.48 -4.61 6.18
C SER A 64 -7.97 -4.58 4.74
N CYS A 65 -9.15 -5.14 4.50
CA CYS A 65 -9.90 -4.95 3.27
C CYS A 65 -11.36 -4.63 3.60
N TYR A 66 -11.91 -3.64 2.89
CA TYR A 66 -13.34 -3.33 2.87
C TYR A 66 -13.85 -3.43 1.43
N SER A 67 -15.11 -3.81 1.21
CA SER A 67 -15.72 -3.85 -0.11
C SER A 67 -16.94 -2.94 -0.23
N SER A 68 -17.18 -2.42 -1.43
CA SER A 68 -18.32 -1.55 -1.72
C SER A 68 -18.71 -1.61 -3.20
N SER A 69 -20.00 -1.53 -3.51
CA SER A 69 -20.51 -1.34 -4.86
C SER A 69 -20.85 0.11 -5.20
N ASP A 70 -20.86 1.01 -4.21
CA ASP A 70 -21.36 2.39 -4.34
C ASP A 70 -20.38 3.46 -3.83
N LEU A 71 -19.21 3.05 -3.33
CA LEU A 71 -18.18 3.87 -2.70
C LEU A 71 -18.63 4.59 -1.42
N LYS A 72 -19.80 4.22 -0.87
CA LYS A 72 -20.44 4.89 0.28
C LYS A 72 -20.60 3.94 1.45
N THR A 73 -21.09 2.74 1.14
CA THR A 73 -21.40 1.69 2.10
C THR A 73 -20.29 0.66 2.02
N TRP A 74 -19.54 0.50 3.11
CA TRP A 74 -18.37 -0.36 3.16
C TRP A 74 -18.65 -1.57 4.04
N LYS A 75 -18.55 -2.76 3.46
CA LYS A 75 -18.54 -4.02 4.19
C LYS A 75 -17.12 -4.33 4.62
N ASN A 76 -16.93 -4.71 5.88
CA ASN A 76 -15.64 -5.19 6.37
C ASN A 76 -15.41 -6.62 5.82
N GLU A 77 -14.33 -6.82 5.06
CA GLU A 77 -13.93 -8.15 4.56
C GLU A 77 -12.84 -8.80 5.46
N GLY A 78 -12.44 -8.11 6.53
CA GLY A 78 -11.47 -8.58 7.51
C GLY A 78 -10.03 -8.15 7.20
N VAL A 79 -9.09 -8.92 7.75
CA VAL A 79 -7.64 -8.71 7.58
C VAL A 79 -7.18 -9.45 6.33
N ALA A 80 -6.90 -8.73 5.26
CA ALA A 80 -6.43 -9.27 3.99
C ALA A 80 -5.00 -9.83 4.11
N LEU A 81 -4.12 -9.16 4.85
CA LEU A 81 -2.78 -9.64 5.15
C LEU A 81 -2.49 -9.49 6.65
N PRO A 82 -2.36 -10.59 7.41
CA PRO A 82 -2.08 -10.50 8.84
C PRO A 82 -0.66 -10.05 9.13
N SER A 83 -0.47 -9.34 10.25
CA SER A 83 0.85 -9.15 10.84
C SER A 83 1.29 -10.40 11.63
N VAL A 84 2.57 -10.46 11.95
CA VAL A 84 3.20 -11.48 12.79
C VAL A 84 3.47 -10.88 14.17
N THR A 85 3.39 -11.67 15.23
CA THR A 85 3.65 -11.19 16.59
C THR A 85 4.74 -12.03 17.24
N GLY A 86 5.78 -11.37 17.76
CA GLY A 86 6.84 -12.03 18.52
C GLY A 86 7.96 -12.60 17.66
N ASP A 87 8.07 -12.18 16.39
CA ASP A 87 9.19 -12.50 15.52
C ASP A 87 9.78 -11.23 14.90
N PRO A 88 10.64 -10.49 15.61
CA PRO A 88 11.24 -9.26 15.11
C PRO A 88 12.10 -9.44 13.84
N THR A 89 12.42 -10.67 13.44
CA THR A 89 13.13 -10.92 12.18
C THR A 89 12.19 -10.89 10.98
N HIS A 90 10.91 -11.24 11.16
CA HIS A 90 9.89 -11.22 10.12
C HIS A 90 9.54 -9.78 9.70
N ASP A 91 9.41 -9.49 8.41
CA ASP A 91 9.12 -8.14 7.90
C ASP A 91 7.78 -7.59 8.40
N LEU A 92 6.79 -8.48 8.55
CA LEU A 92 5.43 -8.12 8.99
C LEU A 92 5.22 -8.19 10.50
N ASP A 93 6.28 -8.22 11.32
CA ASP A 93 6.12 -8.23 12.77
C ASP A 93 5.44 -6.96 13.29
N THR A 94 4.63 -7.10 14.33
CA THR A 94 3.92 -5.98 14.97
C THR A 94 4.82 -4.84 15.46
N SER A 95 6.11 -5.08 15.70
CA SER A 95 7.08 -4.04 16.05
C SER A 95 7.59 -3.23 14.86
N LYS A 96 7.29 -3.65 13.63
CA LYS A 96 7.77 -3.06 12.37
C LYS A 96 6.74 -2.15 11.70
N VAL A 97 7.05 -1.72 10.48
CA VAL A 97 6.23 -0.85 9.65
C VAL A 97 5.65 -1.64 8.48
N ILE A 98 4.34 -1.53 8.28
CA ILE A 98 3.60 -2.06 7.12
C ILE A 98 2.72 -0.93 6.62
N GLU A 99 3.06 -0.36 5.46
CA GLU A 99 2.47 0.89 5.00
C GLU A 99 2.09 0.91 3.53
N ARG A 100 1.14 1.78 3.22
CA ARG A 100 0.66 2.13 1.88
C ARG A 100 0.39 0.94 0.95
N PRO A 101 -0.36 -0.10 1.39
CA PRO A 101 -0.66 -1.24 0.53
C PRO A 101 -1.41 -0.79 -0.73
N LYS A 102 -1.06 -1.39 -1.86
CA LYS A 102 -1.75 -1.28 -3.16
C LYS A 102 -1.92 -2.67 -3.75
N VAL A 103 -3.06 -2.91 -4.38
CA VAL A 103 -3.39 -4.21 -4.97
C VAL A 103 -3.74 -4.04 -6.44
N VAL A 104 -3.22 -4.94 -7.29
CA VAL A 104 -3.57 -5.05 -8.70
C VAL A 104 -3.92 -6.50 -9.05
N TYR A 105 -4.90 -6.68 -9.94
CA TYR A 105 -5.23 -7.99 -10.50
C TYR A 105 -4.40 -8.29 -11.74
N ASN A 106 -3.77 -9.46 -11.76
CA ASN A 106 -3.07 -10.01 -12.90
C ASN A 106 -3.97 -11.00 -13.65
N LYS A 107 -4.40 -10.63 -14.87
CA LYS A 107 -5.29 -11.46 -15.69
C LYS A 107 -4.64 -12.75 -16.22
N HIS A 108 -3.31 -12.78 -16.33
CA HIS A 108 -2.59 -13.93 -16.87
C HIS A 108 -2.42 -15.02 -15.82
N THR A 109 -2.00 -14.63 -14.61
CA THR A 109 -1.83 -15.57 -13.48
C THR A 109 -3.12 -15.78 -12.70
N LYS A 110 -4.13 -14.94 -12.93
CA LYS A 110 -5.40 -14.87 -12.18
C LYS A 110 -5.19 -14.59 -10.69
N LYS A 111 -4.10 -13.91 -10.34
CA LYS A 111 -3.75 -13.57 -8.96
C LYS A 111 -4.00 -12.10 -8.67
N PHE A 112 -4.29 -11.81 -7.42
CA PHE A 112 -4.23 -10.47 -6.86
C PHE A 112 -2.87 -10.28 -6.21
N VAL A 113 -2.17 -9.21 -6.59
CA VAL A 113 -0.82 -8.93 -6.13
C VAL A 113 -0.85 -7.64 -5.32
N MET A 114 -0.45 -7.75 -4.06
CA MET A 114 -0.30 -6.64 -3.14
C MET A 114 1.17 -6.25 -3.06
N TRP A 115 1.43 -4.96 -3.13
CA TRP A 115 2.71 -4.35 -2.80
C TRP A 115 2.51 -3.35 -1.67
N MET A 116 3.46 -3.30 -0.73
CA MET A 116 3.43 -2.39 0.42
C MET A 116 4.84 -1.97 0.80
N HIS A 117 4.96 -0.84 1.50
CA HIS A 117 6.19 -0.46 2.17
C HIS A 117 6.33 -1.29 3.43
N VAL A 118 7.47 -1.96 3.59
CA VAL A 118 7.87 -2.59 4.85
C VAL A 118 9.16 -1.97 5.37
N ASP A 119 9.23 -1.74 6.67
CA ASP A 119 10.37 -1.08 7.28
C ASP A 119 10.64 -1.58 8.71
N ALA A 120 11.83 -1.27 9.21
CA ALA A 120 12.13 -1.32 10.63
C ALA A 120 11.37 -0.19 11.34
N ASN A 121 11.30 -0.27 12.66
CA ASN A 121 10.61 0.73 13.46
C ASN A 121 11.21 2.14 13.33
N ASP A 122 12.41 2.31 12.78
CA ASP A 122 13.15 3.57 12.63
C ASP A 122 13.32 4.00 11.15
N TYR A 123 12.59 3.35 10.23
CA TYR A 123 12.68 3.57 8.78
C TYR A 123 14.06 3.30 8.14
N SER A 124 14.93 2.50 8.77
CA SER A 124 16.28 2.20 8.25
C SER A 124 16.33 1.05 7.24
N TYR A 125 15.31 0.19 7.17
CA TYR A 125 15.26 -1.03 6.35
C TYR A 125 14.82 -0.74 4.91
N SER A 126 13.73 0.02 4.77
CA SER A 126 13.19 0.63 3.54
C SER A 126 13.10 -0.31 2.33
N GLN A 127 12.18 -1.28 2.41
CA GLN A 127 11.92 -2.24 1.35
C GLN A 127 10.46 -2.24 0.89
N ALA A 128 10.24 -2.79 -0.29
CA ALA A 128 8.92 -3.05 -0.84
C ALA A 128 8.57 -4.53 -0.61
N GLY A 129 7.55 -4.80 0.20
CA GLY A 129 6.99 -6.13 0.42
C GLY A 129 6.05 -6.54 -0.71
N VAL A 130 5.95 -7.85 -0.94
CA VAL A 130 5.06 -8.44 -1.95
C VAL A 130 4.21 -9.55 -1.32
N ALA A 131 2.92 -9.56 -1.61
CA ALA A 131 2.02 -10.64 -1.22
C ALA A 131 1.05 -10.98 -2.36
N VAL A 132 0.52 -12.21 -2.34
CA VAL A 132 -0.34 -12.72 -3.42
C VAL A 132 -1.57 -13.44 -2.88
N SER A 133 -2.70 -13.33 -3.56
CA SER A 133 -3.92 -14.07 -3.25
C SER A 133 -4.64 -14.57 -4.51
N ASP A 134 -5.47 -15.60 -4.32
CA ASP A 134 -6.45 -16.10 -5.29
C ASP A 134 -7.79 -15.34 -5.22
N HIS A 135 -8.01 -14.56 -4.16
CA HIS A 135 -9.25 -13.83 -3.92
C HIS A 135 -8.98 -12.33 -3.73
N PRO A 136 -9.88 -11.45 -4.18
CA PRO A 136 -9.65 -10.01 -4.11
C PRO A 136 -9.45 -9.53 -2.67
N ALA A 137 -10.28 -9.97 -1.73
CA ALA A 137 -10.20 -9.58 -0.32
C ALA A 137 -9.15 -10.36 0.49
N GLY A 138 -8.44 -11.31 -0.12
CA GLY A 138 -7.50 -12.19 0.57
C GLY A 138 -8.11 -13.52 1.04
N PRO A 139 -7.41 -14.26 1.92
CA PRO A 139 -6.14 -13.88 2.55
C PRO A 139 -4.99 -13.82 1.55
N TYR A 140 -4.06 -12.90 1.77
CA TYR A 140 -2.83 -12.76 1.00
C TYR A 140 -1.71 -13.52 1.70
N ARG A 141 -0.91 -14.23 0.91
CA ARG A 141 0.32 -14.88 1.34
C ARG A 141 1.51 -13.98 1.05
N TYR A 142 2.22 -13.59 2.10
CA TYR A 142 3.47 -12.82 1.98
C TYR A 142 4.55 -13.65 1.29
N LEU A 143 5.27 -13.03 0.35
CA LEU A 143 6.35 -13.64 -0.42
C LEU A 143 7.74 -13.19 0.04
N GLY A 144 7.82 -12.04 0.72
CA GLY A 144 9.07 -11.40 1.11
C GLY A 144 9.11 -9.93 0.67
N SER A 145 10.23 -9.29 0.93
CA SER A 145 10.50 -7.91 0.51
C SER A 145 11.76 -7.80 -0.33
N VAL A 146 11.85 -6.69 -1.07
CA VAL A 146 12.98 -6.39 -1.94
C VAL A 146 13.28 -4.89 -1.93
N LYS A 147 14.56 -4.54 -2.07
CA LYS A 147 15.01 -3.21 -2.53
C LYS A 147 14.98 -3.19 -4.06
N PRO A 148 13.98 -2.57 -4.72
CA PRO A 148 13.87 -2.66 -6.17
C PRO A 148 15.09 -2.04 -6.84
N ASN A 149 15.80 -2.83 -7.65
CA ASN A 149 17.08 -2.45 -8.26
C ASN A 149 18.16 -2.03 -7.24
N GLY A 150 18.15 -2.63 -6.05
CA GLY A 150 19.08 -2.30 -4.95
C GLY A 150 18.79 -0.96 -4.26
N GLN A 151 17.69 -0.28 -4.63
CA GLN A 151 17.33 1.04 -4.13
C GLN A 151 16.38 0.95 -2.94
N MET A 152 16.49 1.91 -2.02
CA MET A 152 15.55 2.07 -0.91
C MET A 152 14.13 2.26 -1.46
N SER A 153 13.13 1.68 -0.79
CA SER A 153 11.71 1.94 -1.08
C SER A 153 11.00 2.30 0.21
N ARG A 154 10.42 3.51 0.25
CA ARG A 154 9.52 3.95 1.31
C ARG A 154 8.13 4.20 0.73
N ASP A 155 7.61 5.41 0.91
CA ASP A 155 6.34 5.86 0.36
C ASP A 155 6.15 5.43 -1.10
N MET A 156 5.11 4.62 -1.35
CA MET A 156 4.95 3.96 -2.63
C MET A 156 3.50 3.82 -3.10
N THR A 157 3.37 3.60 -4.41
CA THR A 157 2.13 3.22 -5.06
C THR A 157 2.36 2.30 -6.26
N LEU A 158 1.28 1.70 -6.77
CA LEU A 158 1.27 0.98 -8.03
C LEU A 158 0.48 1.78 -9.07
N TYR A 159 0.91 1.69 -10.32
CA TYR A 159 0.14 2.16 -11.45
C TYR A 159 0.07 1.07 -12.52
N LYS A 160 -1.14 0.63 -12.87
CA LYS A 160 -1.40 -0.30 -13.97
C LYS A 160 -1.85 0.49 -15.20
N ASP A 161 -1.09 0.42 -16.28
CA ASP A 161 -1.41 1.11 -17.53
C ASP A 161 -2.37 0.27 -18.40
N GLU A 162 -2.88 0.88 -19.46
CA GLU A 162 -3.86 0.30 -20.39
C GLU A 162 -3.30 -0.91 -21.17
N ASP A 163 -1.98 -1.02 -21.28
CA ASP A 163 -1.28 -2.15 -21.90
C ASP A 163 -0.98 -3.29 -20.91
N GLU A 164 -1.55 -3.24 -19.70
CA GLU A 164 -1.40 -4.19 -18.60
C GLU A 164 0.00 -4.24 -17.98
N ARG A 165 0.90 -3.33 -18.33
CA ARG A 165 2.13 -3.15 -17.57
C ARG A 165 1.82 -2.50 -16.23
N VAL A 166 2.50 -2.97 -15.19
CA VAL A 166 2.40 -2.39 -13.84
C VAL A 166 3.74 -1.76 -13.48
N TYR A 167 3.66 -0.57 -12.92
CA TYR A 167 4.80 0.20 -12.44
C TYR A 167 4.70 0.35 -10.93
N LEU A 168 5.81 0.10 -10.24
CA LEU A 168 6.03 0.46 -8.85
C LEU A 168 6.65 1.86 -8.81
N ILE A 169 5.99 2.80 -8.14
CA ILE A 169 6.43 4.18 -7.97
C ILE A 169 6.71 4.42 -6.50
N TYR A 170 7.92 4.85 -6.16
CA TYR A 170 8.37 4.87 -4.76
C TYR A 170 9.41 5.95 -4.45
N ALA A 171 9.33 6.54 -3.26
CA ALA A 171 10.34 7.43 -2.72
C ALA A 171 11.61 6.65 -2.37
N SER A 172 12.75 7.18 -2.78
CA SER A 172 14.07 6.55 -2.68
C SER A 172 15.16 7.57 -2.35
N GLU A 173 16.39 7.09 -2.18
CA GLU A 173 17.58 7.93 -1.94
C GLU A 173 17.40 8.88 -0.75
N SER A 174 17.03 8.33 0.41
CA SER A 174 16.66 9.11 1.59
C SER A 174 15.49 10.07 1.33
N ASN A 175 14.49 9.60 0.59
CA ASN A 175 13.27 10.29 0.16
C ASN A 175 13.50 11.47 -0.80
N LYS A 176 14.73 11.69 -1.29
CA LYS A 176 15.07 12.82 -2.16
C LYS A 176 14.57 12.65 -3.60
N THR A 177 14.42 11.41 -4.05
CA THR A 177 14.15 11.08 -5.45
C THR A 177 13.01 10.08 -5.54
N MET A 178 12.10 10.27 -6.49
CA MET A 178 11.04 9.30 -6.78
C MET A 178 11.50 8.37 -7.89
N HIS A 179 11.32 7.06 -7.74
CA HIS A 179 11.64 6.08 -8.77
C HIS A 179 10.36 5.53 -9.40
N VAL A 180 10.45 5.17 -10.67
CA VAL A 180 9.41 4.41 -11.40
C VAL A 180 10.06 3.17 -11.97
N CYS A 181 9.59 2.00 -11.55
CA CYS A 181 10.13 0.70 -11.93
C CYS A 181 9.04 -0.16 -12.57
N LEU A 182 9.31 -0.70 -13.75
CA LEU A 182 8.43 -1.68 -14.39
C LEU A 182 8.50 -3.00 -13.62
N LEU A 183 7.34 -3.61 -13.33
CA LEU A 183 7.25 -4.95 -12.76
C LEU A 183 7.24 -6.02 -13.86
N SER A 184 7.66 -7.23 -13.49
CA SER A 184 7.59 -8.45 -14.30
C SER A 184 6.15 -8.81 -14.70
N ASP A 185 5.98 -9.69 -15.68
CA ASP A 185 4.66 -10.05 -16.23
C ASP A 185 3.71 -10.70 -15.21
N ASP A 186 4.24 -11.32 -14.14
CA ASP A 186 3.45 -11.85 -13.02
C ASP A 186 3.18 -10.80 -11.91
N TYR A 187 3.77 -9.60 -12.04
CA TYR A 187 3.78 -8.47 -11.11
C TYR A 187 4.48 -8.74 -9.77
N LEU A 188 5.20 -9.85 -9.62
CA LEU A 188 5.76 -10.27 -8.32
C LEU A 188 7.18 -9.76 -8.08
N SER A 189 7.84 -9.23 -9.10
CA SER A 189 9.23 -8.74 -8.98
C SER A 189 9.49 -7.50 -9.83
N PRO A 190 10.40 -6.60 -9.40
CA PRO A 190 10.83 -5.48 -10.21
C PRO A 190 11.72 -5.96 -11.36
N THR A 191 11.56 -5.37 -12.53
CA THR A 191 12.51 -5.54 -13.63
C THR A 191 13.71 -4.59 -13.46
N THR A 192 14.70 -4.74 -14.33
CA THR A 192 15.83 -3.80 -14.46
C THR A 192 15.46 -2.51 -15.21
N THR A 193 14.23 -2.40 -15.71
CA THR A 193 13.74 -1.19 -16.39
C THR A 193 13.15 -0.24 -15.37
N TYR A 194 13.92 0.79 -15.00
CA TYR A 194 13.48 1.82 -14.07
C TYR A 194 14.10 3.17 -14.40
N THR A 195 13.47 4.25 -13.90
CA THR A 195 14.01 5.61 -14.02
C THR A 195 13.80 6.39 -12.72
N ARG A 196 14.62 7.41 -12.53
CA ARG A 196 14.41 8.46 -11.53
C ARG A 196 13.47 9.51 -12.13
N ILE A 197 12.51 9.98 -11.33
CA ILE A 197 11.67 11.13 -11.59
C ILE A 197 11.75 12.08 -10.38
N THR A 198 11.62 13.39 -10.61
CA THR A 198 11.66 14.43 -9.55
C THR A 198 12.86 14.30 -8.60
N SER A 199 14.08 14.26 -9.13
CA SER A 199 15.31 14.17 -8.33
C SER A 199 15.53 15.41 -7.45
N ALA A 200 15.98 15.18 -6.22
CA ALA A 200 16.23 16.20 -5.20
C ALA A 200 15.01 17.08 -4.83
N ALA A 201 13.79 16.58 -5.09
CA ALA A 201 12.55 17.31 -4.81
C ALA A 201 11.89 16.94 -3.47
N ILE A 202 12.37 15.88 -2.80
CA ILE A 202 11.86 15.41 -1.49
C ILE A 202 10.34 15.21 -1.53
N ARG A 203 9.86 14.49 -2.56
CA ARG A 203 8.44 14.21 -2.76
C ARG A 203 8.08 12.84 -2.21
N GLU A 204 6.94 12.73 -1.55
CA GLU A 204 6.45 11.53 -0.88
C GLU A 204 4.97 11.30 -1.19
N ALA A 205 4.36 10.25 -0.63
CA ALA A 205 2.95 9.90 -0.80
C ALA A 205 2.46 9.85 -2.28
N PRO A 206 3.16 9.16 -3.20
CA PRO A 206 2.83 9.21 -4.61
C PRO A 206 1.45 8.60 -4.90
N ALA A 207 0.65 9.30 -5.72
CA ALA A 207 -0.55 8.79 -6.34
C ALA A 207 -0.55 9.14 -7.84
N VAL A 208 -0.74 8.13 -8.69
CA VAL A 208 -0.62 8.28 -10.14
C VAL A 208 -1.93 7.94 -10.83
N PHE A 209 -2.31 8.76 -11.80
CA PHE A 209 -3.41 8.46 -12.72
C PHE A 209 -3.12 9.00 -14.13
N LYS A 210 -3.85 8.50 -15.11
CA LYS A 210 -3.75 8.92 -16.51
C LYS A 210 -5.06 9.57 -16.95
N TYR A 211 -4.96 10.70 -17.64
CA TYR A 211 -6.11 11.39 -18.22
C TYR A 211 -5.72 12.03 -19.55
N LYS A 212 -6.52 11.81 -20.60
CA LYS A 212 -6.27 12.33 -21.96
C LYS A 212 -4.81 12.14 -22.42
N LYS A 213 -4.30 10.91 -22.30
CA LYS A 213 -2.93 10.50 -22.69
C LYS A 213 -1.80 11.18 -21.92
N LYS A 214 -2.09 11.83 -20.78
CA LYS A 214 -1.09 12.41 -19.88
C LYS A 214 -1.10 11.68 -18.54
N TYR A 215 0.09 11.45 -18.00
CA TYR A 215 0.27 10.92 -16.65
C TYR A 215 0.36 12.08 -15.66
N TYR A 216 -0.32 11.93 -14.53
CA TYR A 216 -0.36 12.88 -13.44
C TYR A 216 0.17 12.21 -12.18
N LEU A 217 1.06 12.91 -11.47
CA LEU A 217 1.61 12.50 -10.19
C LEU A 217 1.17 13.52 -9.13
N ILE A 218 0.48 13.04 -8.10
CA ILE A 218 0.17 13.79 -6.88
C ILE A 218 1.11 13.28 -5.79
N THR A 219 1.74 14.22 -5.10
CA THR A 219 2.74 14.08 -4.03
C THR A 219 2.73 15.38 -3.23
#